data_AF-A0A9D3M993-F1
#
_entry.id   AF-A0A9D3M993-F1
#
_cell.length_a   1.000
_cell.length_b   1.000
_cell.length_c   1.000
_cell.angle_alpha   90.00
_cell.angle_beta   90.00
_cell.angle_gamma   90.00
#
_symmetry.space_group_name_H-M   'P 1'
#
loop_
_entity.id
_entity.type
_entity.pdbx_description
1 polymer ?
#
loop_
_entity_poly.entity_id
_entity_poly.type
_entity_poly.pdbx_seq_one_letter_code
_entity_poly.pdbx_strand_id
1 'polypeptide(L)'
;MSYKSVRCSDSADVLGYGVALDVTIHVGCLCVPAERDISVYCGVQTITLKINFCPVLFSGYVDTDLALNGRHGDAHCRGFINNNTFPTVVLFSISLNTLESCDNSLVVSTAQGMNAYGNLSLVQIGNISGYIDTPDPPTIISYLPGLLYKFSCSYPLEYLVNNTQLAS
;
A
#
# COMPACT_ATOMS: atom_id res chain seq x y z
N MET A 1 -32.03 -2.10 2.82
CA MET A 1 -30.70 -2.74 2.85
C MET A 1 -30.33 -3.15 1.43
N SER A 2 -29.41 -2.44 0.78
CA SER A 2 -28.88 -2.81 -0.54
C SER A 2 -27.47 -3.35 -0.33
N TYR A 3 -27.31 -4.68 -0.33
CA TYR A 3 -25.99 -5.29 -0.29
C TYR A 3 -25.39 -5.20 -1.69
N LYS A 4 -24.24 -4.54 -1.82
CA LYS A 4 -23.48 -4.54 -3.07
C LYS A 4 -22.78 -5.90 -3.16
N SER A 5 -23.32 -6.80 -3.98
CA SER A 5 -22.69 -8.09 -4.27
C SER A 5 -21.39 -7.84 -5.03
N VAL A 6 -20.25 -8.08 -4.37
CA VAL A 6 -18.94 -8.09 -5.03
C VAL A 6 -18.74 -9.49 -5.60
N ARG A 7 -18.76 -9.64 -6.93
CA ARG A 7 -18.39 -10.88 -7.61
C ARG A 7 -16.86 -11.02 -7.56
N CYS A 8 -16.35 -12.00 -6.82
CA CYS A 8 -14.99 -12.52 -7.05
C CYS A 8 -14.97 -13.15 -8.44
N SER A 9 -14.18 -12.61 -9.37
CA SER A 9 -14.04 -13.19 -10.71
C SER A 9 -13.03 -14.33 -10.62
N ASP A 10 -13.51 -15.57 -10.66
CA ASP A 10 -12.68 -16.73 -10.98
C ASP A 10 -12.11 -16.57 -12.40
N SER A 11 -10.86 -16.98 -12.59
CA SER A 11 -10.37 -17.33 -13.92
C SER A 11 -9.42 -18.51 -13.82
N ALA A 12 -9.99 -19.72 -13.75
CA ALA A 12 -9.50 -20.95 -14.37
C ALA A 12 -10.57 -22.07 -14.36
N ASP A 13 -11.32 -22.15 -15.47
CA ASP A 13 -11.89 -23.32 -16.17
C ASP A 13 -12.91 -24.32 -15.56
N VAL A 14 -14.13 -24.26 -16.15
CA VAL A 14 -14.99 -25.33 -16.75
C VAL A 14 -15.12 -26.71 -16.07
N LEU A 15 -16.37 -27.03 -15.66
CA LEU A 15 -17.22 -28.22 -15.96
C LEU A 15 -18.40 -28.19 -14.95
N GLY A 16 -19.66 -27.92 -15.32
CA GLY A 16 -20.58 -28.88 -15.94
C GLY A 16 -21.42 -29.63 -14.88
N TYR A 17 -22.75 -29.53 -14.96
CA TYR A 17 -23.82 -30.21 -14.18
C TYR A 17 -24.28 -29.56 -12.85
N GLY A 18 -25.61 -29.55 -12.67
CA GLY A 18 -26.31 -28.78 -11.65
C GLY A 18 -26.45 -29.39 -10.26
N VAL A 19 -27.19 -28.62 -9.44
CA VAL A 19 -27.70 -28.83 -8.08
C VAL A 19 -26.69 -29.07 -6.94
N ALA A 20 -26.52 -28.05 -6.09
CA ALA A 20 -26.58 -28.15 -4.62
C ALA A 20 -26.69 -26.75 -4.00
N LEU A 21 -27.65 -26.55 -3.10
CA LEU A 21 -27.59 -25.52 -2.06
C LEU A 21 -26.44 -25.92 -1.12
N ASP A 22 -25.20 -25.61 -1.51
CA ASP A 22 -24.05 -25.88 -0.68
C ASP A 22 -23.57 -24.57 -0.04
N VAL A 23 -23.74 -24.49 1.28
CA VAL A 23 -23.00 -23.54 2.14
C VAL A 23 -21.54 -24.02 2.20
N THR A 24 -20.91 -24.21 1.05
CA THR A 24 -19.45 -24.24 0.96
C THR A 24 -19.05 -22.79 0.80
N ILE A 25 -18.75 -22.15 1.93
CA ILE A 25 -17.93 -20.94 1.94
C ILE A 25 -16.70 -21.29 1.09
N HIS A 26 -16.63 -20.77 -0.13
CA HIS A 26 -15.38 -20.80 -0.88
C HIS A 26 -14.38 -20.02 -0.02
N VAL A 27 -13.48 -20.77 0.63
CA VAL A 27 -12.42 -20.26 1.52
C VAL A 27 -11.53 -19.24 0.78
N GLY A 28 -11.64 -19.12 -0.54
CA GLY A 28 -10.94 -18.14 -1.38
C GLY A 28 -11.60 -16.76 -1.57
N CYS A 29 -12.80 -16.49 -1.05
CA CYS A 29 -13.48 -15.18 -1.24
C CYS A 29 -13.99 -14.56 0.08
N LEU A 30 -13.47 -14.99 1.23
CA LEU A 30 -13.64 -14.23 2.47
C LEU A 30 -12.49 -13.21 2.58
N CYS A 31 -12.74 -11.97 2.16
CA CYS A 31 -11.80 -10.86 2.39
C CYS A 31 -11.80 -10.46 3.85
N VAL A 32 -11.14 -11.27 4.66
CA VAL A 32 -10.77 -10.88 6.02
C VAL A 32 -9.55 -9.97 5.90
N PRO A 33 -9.58 -8.77 6.50
CA PRO A 33 -8.37 -7.97 6.57
C PRO A 33 -7.30 -8.75 7.34
N ALA A 34 -6.17 -9.02 6.69
CA ALA A 34 -5.06 -9.78 7.25
C ALA A 34 -3.77 -8.96 7.12
N GLU A 35 -2.75 -9.25 7.94
CA GLU A 35 -1.44 -8.59 7.89
C GLU A 35 -0.74 -8.65 6.51
N ARG A 36 -1.25 -9.47 5.59
CA ARG A 36 -0.76 -9.61 4.21
C ARG A 36 -1.54 -8.83 3.16
N ASP A 37 -2.39 -7.89 3.57
CA ASP A 37 -3.16 -7.05 2.63
C ASP A 37 -2.33 -5.94 1.98
N ILE A 38 -1.16 -5.62 2.55
CA ILE A 38 -0.21 -4.67 1.99
C ILE A 38 1.11 -5.37 1.65
N SER A 39 1.64 -5.06 0.46
CA SER A 39 2.98 -5.44 0.02
C SER A 39 3.78 -4.18 -0.29
N VAL A 40 4.99 -4.08 0.29
CA VAL A 40 5.88 -2.93 0.15
C VAL A 40 7.10 -3.36 -0.66
N TYR A 41 7.37 -2.67 -1.76
CA TYR A 41 8.56 -2.85 -2.59
C TYR A 41 9.40 -1.59 -2.58
N CYS A 42 10.53 -1.64 -1.88
CA CYS A 42 11.50 -0.55 -1.78
C CYS A 42 12.47 -0.62 -2.97
N GLY A 43 12.16 0.08 -4.06
CA GLY A 43 13.01 0.18 -5.24
C GLY A 43 14.02 1.33 -5.13
N VAL A 44 15.04 1.34 -6.00
CA VAL A 44 16.14 2.33 -5.97
C VAL A 44 15.75 3.74 -6.43
N GLN A 45 14.61 3.91 -7.11
CA GLN A 45 14.08 5.20 -7.55
C GLN A 45 12.65 5.44 -7.08
N THR A 46 11.91 4.37 -6.79
CA THR A 46 10.48 4.44 -6.50
C THR A 46 10.12 3.36 -5.49
N ILE A 47 9.35 3.74 -4.46
CA ILE A 47 8.69 2.82 -3.54
C ILE A 47 7.33 2.47 -4.16
N THR A 48 7.08 1.18 -4.34
CA THR A 48 5.79 0.69 -4.84
C THR A 48 5.05 -0.02 -3.72
N LEU A 49 3.82 0.42 -3.44
CA LEU A 49 2.94 -0.22 -2.46
C LEU A 49 1.80 -0.88 -3.22
N LYS A 50 1.43 -2.11 -2.80
CA LYS A 50 0.28 -2.84 -3.34
C LYS A 50 -0.65 -3.19 -2.19
N ILE A 51 -1.90 -2.77 -2.29
CA ILE A 51 -2.95 -3.09 -1.33
C ILE A 51 -4.00 -3.95 -2.02
N ASN A 52 -4.43 -5.05 -1.41
CA ASN A 52 -5.52 -5.86 -1.94
C ASN A 52 -6.81 -5.02 -2.03
N PHE A 53 -7.46 -4.97 -3.18
CA PHE A 53 -8.64 -4.13 -3.37
C PHE A 53 -9.92 -4.70 -2.74
N CYS A 54 -9.97 -6.02 -2.56
CA CYS A 54 -11.14 -6.68 -2.00
C CYS A 54 -11.48 -6.29 -0.53
N PRO A 55 -10.53 -6.20 0.43
CA PRO A 55 -10.84 -5.67 1.77
C PRO A 55 -11.24 -4.18 1.75
N VAL A 56 -10.75 -3.40 0.77
CA VAL A 56 -11.16 -2.00 0.55
C VAL A 56 -12.65 -1.92 0.19
N LEU A 57 -13.08 -2.73 -0.79
CA LEU A 57 -14.48 -2.81 -1.20
C LEU A 57 -15.39 -3.33 -0.07
N PHE A 58 -14.94 -4.34 0.69
CA PHE A 58 -15.69 -4.88 1.81
C PHE A 58 -15.90 -3.84 2.93
N SER A 59 -14.93 -2.94 3.09
CA SER A 59 -15.01 -1.81 4.03
C SER A 59 -15.88 -0.66 3.53
N GLY A 60 -16.40 -0.74 2.29
CA GLY A 60 -17.30 0.25 1.70
C GLY A 60 -16.63 1.39 0.94
N TYR A 61 -15.30 1.34 0.74
CA TYR A 61 -14.54 2.36 0.02
C TYR A 61 -14.27 1.94 -1.43
N VAL A 62 -13.92 2.93 -2.25
CA VAL A 62 -13.35 2.75 -3.59
C VAL A 62 -11.83 3.00 -3.57
N ASP A 63 -11.15 2.71 -4.67
CA ASP A 63 -9.71 2.87 -4.80
C ASP A 63 -9.23 4.30 -4.59
N THR A 64 -9.98 5.27 -5.10
CA THR A 64 -9.65 6.69 -4.98
C THR A 64 -9.90 7.26 -3.58
N ASP A 65 -10.53 6.51 -2.69
CA ASP A 65 -10.69 6.93 -1.30
C ASP A 65 -9.40 6.73 -0.52
N LEU A 66 -8.56 5.76 -0.91
CA LEU A 66 -7.28 5.55 -0.26
C LEU A 66 -6.27 6.59 -0.73
N ALA A 67 -5.61 7.26 0.22
CA ALA A 67 -4.59 8.25 -0.07
C ALA A 67 -3.37 8.12 0.84
N LEU A 68 -2.22 8.60 0.35
CA LEU A 68 -1.00 8.71 1.13
C LEU A 68 -1.11 9.86 2.15
N ASN A 69 -0.79 9.56 3.41
CA ASN A 69 -0.67 10.50 4.52
C ASN A 69 -1.87 11.46 4.64
N GLY A 70 -3.10 10.97 4.46
CA GLY A 70 -4.32 11.78 4.52
C GLY A 70 -4.53 12.76 3.36
N ARG A 71 -3.71 12.72 2.31
CA ARG A 71 -3.79 13.61 1.14
C ARG A 71 -4.89 13.21 0.16
N HIS A 72 -6.11 13.05 0.67
CA HIS A 72 -7.28 12.69 -0.13
C HIS A 72 -7.65 13.78 -1.15
N GLY A 73 -7.27 15.04 -0.94
CA GLY A 73 -7.51 16.12 -1.91
C GLY A 73 -6.68 16.02 -3.20
N ASP A 74 -5.53 15.34 -3.15
CA ASP A 74 -4.57 15.33 -4.24
C ASP A 74 -4.63 14.02 -5.03
N ALA A 75 -5.01 14.09 -6.31
CA ALA A 75 -5.13 12.90 -7.16
C ALA A 75 -3.81 12.11 -7.29
N HIS A 76 -2.66 12.78 -7.22
CA HIS A 76 -1.34 12.15 -7.27
C HIS A 76 -1.02 11.31 -6.01
N CYS A 77 -1.69 11.57 -4.89
CA CYS A 77 -1.50 10.85 -3.64
C CYS A 77 -2.49 9.70 -3.45
N ARG A 78 -3.46 9.57 -4.37
CA ARG A 78 -4.47 8.50 -4.36
C ARG A 78 -3.95 7.25 -5.04
N GLY A 79 -4.51 6.12 -4.64
CA GLY A 79 -4.19 4.83 -5.26
C GLY A 79 -4.82 4.69 -6.65
N PHE A 80 -4.25 3.82 -7.48
CA PHE A 80 -4.83 3.44 -8.77
C PHE A 80 -5.05 1.93 -8.85
N ILE A 81 -6.17 1.52 -9.44
CA ILE A 81 -6.48 0.09 -9.62
C ILE A 81 -5.59 -0.53 -10.69
N ASN A 82 -5.04 -1.70 -10.39
CA ASN A 82 -4.53 -2.63 -11.38
C ASN A 82 -5.36 -3.92 -11.37
N ASN A 83 -6.18 -4.07 -12.40
CA ASN A 83 -7.06 -5.21 -12.62
C ASN A 83 -6.43 -6.33 -13.47
N ASN A 84 -5.17 -6.18 -13.89
CA ASN A 84 -4.46 -7.21 -14.65
C ASN A 84 -3.85 -8.30 -13.76
N THR A 85 -3.87 -8.10 -12.44
CA THR A 85 -3.44 -9.09 -11.45
C THR A 85 -4.65 -9.66 -10.73
N PHE A 86 -4.59 -10.95 -10.40
CA PHE A 86 -5.55 -11.59 -9.51
C PHE A 86 -4.85 -11.98 -8.19
N PRO A 87 -5.35 -11.54 -7.02
CA PRO A 87 -6.47 -10.60 -6.84
C PRO A 87 -6.14 -9.18 -7.34
N THR A 88 -7.18 -8.38 -7.61
CA THR A 88 -7.04 -6.96 -7.99
C THR A 88 -6.40 -6.18 -6.84
N VAL A 89 -5.48 -5.28 -7.17
CA VAL A 89 -4.75 -4.47 -6.20
C VAL A 89 -4.89 -2.97 -6.49
N VAL A 90 -4.83 -2.17 -5.44
CA VAL A 90 -4.62 -0.72 -5.48
C VAL A 90 -3.12 -0.47 -5.36
N LEU A 91 -2.58 0.30 -6.30
CA LEU A 91 -1.16 0.61 -6.39
C LEU A 91 -0.89 2.05 -5.97
N PHE A 92 0.22 2.23 -5.27
CA PHE A 92 0.80 3.54 -4.97
C PHE A 92 2.25 3.55 -5.42
N SER A 93 2.71 4.71 -5.88
CA SER A 93 4.08 4.90 -6.35
C SER A 93 4.63 6.19 -5.78
N ILE A 94 5.67 6.08 -4.96
CA ILE A 94 6.33 7.22 -4.31
C ILE A 94 7.72 7.35 -4.91
N SER A 95 7.98 8.46 -5.60
CA SER A 95 9.30 8.75 -6.16
C SER A 95 10.27 9.19 -5.06
N LEU A 96 11.47 8.59 -5.04
CA LEU A 96 12.52 8.98 -4.09
C LEU A 96 13.08 10.38 -4.36
N ASN A 97 12.82 10.95 -5.53
CA ASN A 97 13.27 12.31 -5.90
C ASN A 97 12.32 13.39 -5.38
N THR A 98 11.08 13.03 -5.06
CA THR A 98 10.03 13.96 -4.64
C THR A 98 9.39 13.46 -3.36
N LEU A 99 10.19 13.12 -2.34
CA LEU A 99 9.67 12.59 -1.08
C LEU A 99 8.74 13.55 -0.34
N GLU A 100 8.92 14.86 -0.54
CA GLU A 100 8.00 15.89 -0.04
C GLU A 100 6.61 15.81 -0.68
N SER A 101 6.48 15.18 -1.85
CA SER A 101 5.16 14.91 -2.44
C SER A 101 4.39 13.95 -1.53
N CYS A 102 3.12 14.27 -1.28
CA CYS A 102 2.23 13.52 -0.39
C CYS A 102 2.72 13.41 1.07
N ASP A 103 3.55 14.33 1.56
CA ASP A 103 4.04 14.40 2.95
C ASP A 103 4.70 13.11 3.46
N ASN A 104 5.52 12.43 2.67
CA ASN A 104 6.25 11.26 3.18
C ASN A 104 7.32 11.70 4.19
N SER A 105 7.46 10.93 5.28
CA SER A 105 8.42 11.22 6.33
C SER A 105 9.78 10.60 6.02
N LEU A 106 10.80 11.43 5.86
CA LEU A 106 12.20 11.01 5.75
C LEU A 106 12.91 11.31 7.07
N VAL A 107 13.32 10.25 7.78
CA VAL A 107 14.13 10.35 9.00
C VAL A 107 15.50 9.80 8.75
N VAL A 108 16.52 10.63 8.95
CA VAL A 108 17.93 10.25 8.82
C VAL A 108 18.46 9.75 10.16
N SER A 109 19.02 8.54 10.18
CA SER A 109 19.72 7.98 11.34
C SER A 109 21.12 7.49 10.97
N THR A 110 22.02 7.43 11.94
CA THR A 110 23.36 6.84 11.77
C THR A 110 23.38 5.44 12.35
N ALA A 111 23.68 4.44 11.52
CA ALA A 111 23.98 3.10 11.97
C ALA A 111 25.51 2.92 12.07
N GLN A 112 25.97 2.35 13.18
CA GLN A 112 27.35 1.92 13.34
C GLN A 112 27.46 0.46 12.94
N GLY A 113 28.40 0.15 12.03
CA GLY A 113 28.65 -1.21 11.57
C GLY A 113 30.14 -1.48 11.43
N MET A 114 30.56 -2.71 11.74
CA MET A 114 31.94 -3.15 11.53
C MET A 114 32.18 -3.30 10.02
N ASN A 115 33.22 -2.66 9.50
CA ASN A 115 33.61 -2.83 8.10
C ASN A 115 34.42 -4.13 7.90
N ALA A 116 34.71 -4.48 6.65
CA ALA A 116 35.46 -5.68 6.27
C ALA A 116 36.90 -5.73 6.83
N TYR A 117 37.41 -4.61 7.37
CA TYR A 117 38.76 -4.49 7.95
C TYR A 117 38.75 -4.51 9.48
N GLY A 118 37.60 -4.77 10.12
CA GLY A 118 37.48 -4.83 11.59
C GLY A 118 37.45 -3.46 12.27
N ASN A 119 37.22 -2.38 11.52
CA ASN A 119 37.03 -1.03 12.06
C ASN A 119 35.54 -0.66 12.08
N LEU A 120 35.13 0.12 13.08
CA LEU A 120 33.77 0.66 13.15
C LEU A 120 33.60 1.77 12.10
N SER A 121 32.61 1.60 11.22
CA SER A 121 32.21 2.56 10.21
C SER A 121 30.82 3.11 10.52
N LEU A 122 30.61 4.39 10.21
CA LEU A 122 29.34 5.07 10.35
C LEU A 122 28.66 5.12 8.97
N VAL A 123 27.46 4.56 8.85
CA VAL A 123 26.63 4.66 7.65
C VAL A 123 25.37 5.41 8.02
N GLN A 124 25.09 6.47 7.28
CA GLN A 124 23.81 7.18 7.43
C GLN A 124 22.73 6.43 6.64
N ILE A 125 21.55 6.26 7.23
CA ILE A 125 20.38 5.60 6.65
C ILE A 125 19.22 6.60 6.65
N GLY A 126 18.62 6.82 5.49
CA GLY A 126 17.34 7.50 5.34
C GLY A 126 16.18 6.50 5.44
N ASN A 127 15.36 6.63 6.48
CA ASN A 127 14.13 5.88 6.64
C ASN A 127 12.97 6.69 6.08
N ILE A 128 12.37 6.20 5.01
CA ILE A 128 11.18 6.77 4.41
C ILE A 128 9.99 5.99 4.92
N SER A 129 9.04 6.69 5.54
CA SER A 129 7.86 6.08 6.11
C SER A 129 6.63 6.94 5.86
N GLY A 130 5.47 6.30 5.96
CA GLY A 130 4.19 6.96 5.79
C GLY A 130 3.06 5.99 6.08
N TYR A 131 1.85 6.45 5.80
CA TYR A 131 0.66 5.63 5.90
C TYR A 131 -0.28 5.87 4.72
N ILE A 132 -1.16 4.92 4.49
CA ILE A 132 -2.29 5.02 3.59
C ILE A 132 -3.53 4.85 4.43
N ASP A 133 -4.44 5.81 4.34
CA ASP A 133 -5.68 5.84 5.09
C ASP A 133 -6.89 6.01 4.17
N THR A 134 -8.06 5.87 4.77
CA THR A 134 -9.36 6.25 4.21
C THR A 134 -9.81 7.57 4.82
N PRO A 135 -10.57 8.41 4.11
CA PRO A 135 -10.98 9.71 4.61
C PRO A 135 -11.81 9.60 5.88
N ASP A 136 -11.68 10.60 6.75
CA ASP A 136 -12.52 10.69 7.93
C ASP A 136 -14.01 10.70 7.56
N PRO A 137 -14.86 9.96 8.28
CA PRO A 137 -16.26 9.91 7.97
C PRO A 137 -16.91 11.29 8.13
N PRO A 138 -17.81 11.69 7.20
CA PRO A 138 -18.42 13.02 7.22
C PRO A 138 -19.39 13.24 8.38
N THR A 139 -19.78 12.18 9.10
CA THR A 139 -20.75 12.22 10.20
C THR A 139 -20.15 11.69 11.50
N ILE A 140 -20.52 12.30 12.63
CA ILE A 140 -20.07 11.97 13.99
C ILE A 140 -20.30 10.49 14.34
N ILE A 141 -21.35 9.88 13.78
CA ILE A 141 -21.58 8.43 13.82
C ILE A 141 -21.40 7.90 12.40
N SER A 142 -20.40 7.05 12.20
CA SER A 142 -20.19 6.30 10.97
C SER A 142 -19.97 4.82 11.29
N TYR A 143 -20.53 3.98 10.45
CA TYR A 143 -20.40 2.52 10.54
C TYR A 143 -19.34 1.98 9.57
N LEU A 144 -18.68 2.85 8.81
CA LEU A 144 -17.59 2.47 7.92
C LEU A 144 -16.32 2.25 8.75
N PRO A 145 -15.69 1.06 8.68
CA PRO A 145 -14.42 0.83 9.38
C PRO A 145 -13.33 1.66 8.70
N GLY A 146 -12.49 2.37 9.46
CA GLY A 146 -11.32 3.05 8.87
C GLY A 146 -10.24 2.04 8.47
N LEU A 147 -9.62 2.22 7.31
CA LEU A 147 -8.44 1.44 6.91
C LEU A 147 -7.19 2.28 7.15
N LEU A 148 -6.15 1.67 7.71
CA LEU A 148 -4.86 2.32 7.96
C LEU A 148 -3.73 1.32 7.70
N TYR A 149 -2.94 1.58 6.66
CA TYR A 149 -1.76 0.79 6.31
C TYR A 149 -0.50 1.60 6.51
N LYS A 150 0.47 1.09 7.27
CA LYS A 150 1.75 1.77 7.50
C LYS A 150 2.85 1.09 6.69
N PHE A 151 3.77 1.88 6.14
CA PHE A 151 4.93 1.37 5.43
C PHE A 151 6.22 2.09 5.87
N SER A 152 7.35 1.40 5.70
CA SER A 152 8.67 1.96 5.95
C SER A 152 9.69 1.29 5.02
N CYS A 153 10.57 2.09 4.43
CA CYS A 153 11.70 1.67 3.61
C CYS A 153 12.98 2.34 4.11
N SER A 154 14.02 1.55 4.32
CA SER A 154 15.32 2.03 4.78
C SER A 154 16.32 2.03 3.63
N TYR A 155 16.95 3.17 3.36
CA TYR A 155 17.97 3.31 2.32
C TYR A 155 19.25 3.88 2.91
N PRO A 156 20.44 3.35 2.58
CA PRO A 156 21.68 4.05 2.87
C PRO A 156 21.67 5.41 2.18
N LEU A 157 22.02 6.48 2.89
CA LEU A 157 21.90 7.85 2.39
C LEU A 157 22.76 8.13 1.16
N GLU A 158 23.83 7.37 0.93
CA GLU A 158 24.60 7.43 -0.32
C GLU A 158 23.71 7.28 -1.57
N TYR A 159 22.64 6.48 -1.48
CA TYR A 159 21.65 6.31 -2.56
C TYR A 159 20.66 7.46 -2.69
N LEU A 160 20.41 8.21 -1.61
CA LEU A 160 19.51 9.37 -1.62
C LEU A 160 20.26 10.66 -2.02
N VAL A 161 21.55 10.74 -1.70
CA VAL A 161 22.37 11.94 -1.88
C VAL A 161 22.87 12.09 -3.32
N ASN A 162 22.95 11.02 -4.12
CA ASN A 162 23.43 11.11 -5.51
C ASN A 162 22.48 11.88 -6.46
N ASN A 163 21.31 12.32 -5.98
CA ASN A 163 20.40 13.21 -6.71
C ASN A 163 20.37 14.66 -6.18
N THR A 164 21.13 14.98 -5.13
CA THR A 164 21.23 16.35 -4.60
C THR A 164 22.06 17.29 -5.50
N GLN A 165 22.74 16.77 -6.53
CA GLN A 165 23.44 17.58 -7.53
C GLN A 165 22.54 18.07 -8.68
N LEU A 166 21.23 17.82 -8.64
CA LEU A 166 20.24 18.35 -9.60
C LEU A 166 19.32 19.44 -9.03
N ALA A 167 19.65 19.97 -7.84
CA ALA A 167 19.10 21.23 -7.34
C ALA A 167 20.22 22.29 -7.31
N SER A 168 20.61 22.75 -8.50
CA SER A 168 21.36 23.99 -8.71
C SER A 168 20.51 24.97 -9.50
#